data_AF-A0A1A8XEV4-F1
#
_entry.id   AF-A0A1A8XEV4-F1
#
_cell.length_a   1.000
_cell.length_b   1.000
_cell.length_c   1.000
_cell.angle_alpha   90.00
_cell.angle_beta   90.00
_cell.angle_gamma   90.00
#
_symmetry.space_group_name_H-M   'P 1'
#
loop_
_entity.id
_entity.type
_entity.pdbx_description
1 polymer ?
#
loop_
_entity_poly.entity_id
_entity_poly.type
_entity_poly.pdbx_seq_one_letter_code
_entity_poly.pdbx_strand_id
1 'polypeptide(L)'
;MNTKFIKANYWLNYELEENKKYPHTSSEKFYQKLKGEDQTYEENNLQIKIRNIDKVHLGFMKTLEKLYINYYGLYNIIIVPSIKNKTYAYYSQICHDEYEKAVKVCTNPNSTNFCKELEDYREKYKDLCIMIQ
;
A
#
# COMPACT_ATOMS: atom_id res chain seq x y z
N MET A 1 -0.96 -15.43 -2.29
CA MET A 1 0.42 -14.90 -2.40
C MET A 1 0.79 -14.32 -1.05
N ASN A 2 1.98 -14.63 -0.50
CA ASN A 2 2.39 -14.13 0.82
C ASN A 2 2.40 -12.59 0.84
N THR A 3 1.77 -11.98 1.85
CA THR A 3 1.60 -10.52 1.99
C THR A 3 2.93 -9.77 1.99
N LYS A 4 4.02 -10.40 2.45
CA LYS A 4 5.38 -9.81 2.38
C LYS A 4 5.86 -9.64 0.94
N PHE A 5 5.58 -10.59 0.06
CA PHE A 5 5.99 -10.52 -1.36
C PHE A 5 5.12 -9.55 -2.17
N ILE A 6 3.84 -9.38 -1.80
CA ILE A 6 3.00 -8.33 -2.39
C ILE A 6 3.58 -6.95 -2.08
N LYS A 7 3.99 -6.72 -0.81
CA LYS A 7 4.64 -5.46 -0.40
C LYS A 7 5.97 -5.25 -1.12
N ALA A 8 6.81 -6.27 -1.22
CA ALA A 8 8.07 -6.18 -1.96
C ALA A 8 7.86 -5.83 -3.44
N ASN A 9 6.86 -6.45 -4.09
CA ASN A 9 6.50 -6.15 -5.47
C ASN A 9 6.03 -4.69 -5.62
N TYR A 10 5.16 -4.23 -4.73
CA TYR A 10 4.70 -2.84 -4.69
C TYR A 10 5.86 -1.86 -4.55
N TRP A 11 6.71 -2.03 -3.53
CA TRP A 11 7.82 -1.12 -3.23
C TRP A 11 8.78 -0.99 -4.40
N LEU A 12 9.13 -2.11 -5.05
CA LEU A 12 10.01 -2.05 -6.21
C LEU A 12 9.37 -1.29 -7.40
N ASN A 13 8.07 -1.47 -7.63
CA ASN A 13 7.36 -0.72 -8.68
C ASN A 13 7.28 0.77 -8.34
N TYR A 14 7.00 1.11 -7.08
CA TYR A 14 6.98 2.48 -6.58
C TYR A 14 8.32 3.17 -6.80
N GLU A 15 9.41 2.57 -6.32
CA GLU A 15 10.75 3.15 -6.38
C GLU A 15 11.25 3.33 -7.81
N LEU A 16 10.99 2.38 -8.70
CA LEU A 16 11.39 2.49 -10.10
C LEU A 16 10.57 3.53 -10.88
N GLU A 17 9.28 3.72 -10.56
CA GLU A 17 8.43 4.75 -11.19
C GLU A 17 8.82 6.16 -10.71
N GLU A 18 9.11 6.35 -9.42
CA GLU A 18 9.52 7.65 -8.87
C GLU A 18 10.96 8.01 -9.25
N ASN A 19 11.84 7.00 -9.39
CA ASN A 19 13.24 7.22 -9.70
C ASN A 19 13.50 7.27 -11.22
N LYS A 20 13.46 8.48 -11.76
CA LYS A 20 13.74 8.77 -13.18
C LYS A 20 15.16 8.42 -13.65
N LYS A 21 16.07 7.98 -12.77
CA LYS A 21 17.43 7.54 -13.12
C LYS A 21 17.44 6.27 -13.97
N TYR A 22 16.39 5.43 -13.87
CA TYR A 22 16.32 4.14 -14.56
C TYR A 22 15.04 3.99 -15.40
N PRO A 23 14.80 4.89 -16.38
CA PRO A 23 13.51 5.01 -17.08
C PRO A 23 13.15 3.78 -17.93
N HIS A 24 14.09 2.86 -18.16
CA HIS A 24 13.90 1.65 -18.96
C HIS A 24 13.93 0.35 -18.15
N THR A 25 14.12 0.46 -16.83
CA THR A 25 14.18 -0.70 -15.93
C THR A 25 12.81 -0.90 -15.29
N SER A 26 12.10 -1.94 -15.71
CA SER A 26 10.87 -2.36 -15.06
C SER A 26 11.17 -3.26 -13.85
N SER A 27 10.24 -3.35 -12.89
CA SER A 27 10.42 -4.19 -11.69
C SER A 27 10.66 -5.65 -12.03
N GLU A 28 9.99 -6.17 -13.07
CA GLU A 28 10.23 -7.52 -13.56
C GLU A 28 11.64 -7.69 -14.14
N LYS A 29 12.10 -6.74 -14.98
CA LYS A 29 13.46 -6.79 -15.54
C LYS A 29 14.53 -6.70 -14.46
N PHE A 30 14.33 -5.82 -13.48
CA PHE A 30 15.21 -5.69 -12.33
C PHE A 30 15.30 -7.02 -11.56
N TYR A 31 14.15 -7.61 -11.28
CA TYR A 31 14.09 -8.86 -10.54
C TYR A 31 14.70 -10.05 -11.27
N GLN A 32 14.48 -10.17 -12.59
CA GLN A 32 15.11 -11.23 -13.38
C GLN A 32 16.64 -11.13 -13.41
N LYS A 33 17.18 -9.90 -13.43
CA LYS A 33 18.64 -9.71 -13.33
C LYS A 33 19.18 -10.17 -11.98
N LEU A 34 18.55 -9.74 -10.88
CA LEU A 34 18.93 -10.18 -9.54
C LEU A 34 18.85 -11.70 -9.39
N LYS A 35 17.78 -12.31 -9.92
CA LYS A 35 17.62 -13.77 -9.93
C LYS A 35 18.76 -14.46 -10.71
N GLY A 36 19.18 -13.91 -11.84
CA GLY A 36 20.27 -14.47 -12.64
C GLY A 36 21.66 -14.37 -11.99
N GLU A 37 21.84 -13.48 -11.02
CA GLU A 37 23.09 -13.34 -10.27
C GLU A 37 23.20 -14.34 -9.10
N ASP A 38 22.08 -14.83 -8.58
CA ASP A 38 22.04 -15.80 -7.48
C ASP A 38 21.94 -17.24 -8.01
N GLN A 39 23.08 -17.94 -8.00
CA GLN A 39 23.17 -19.35 -8.43
C GLN A 39 22.33 -20.31 -7.58
N THR A 40 22.00 -19.94 -6.34
CA THR A 40 21.23 -20.77 -5.40
C THR A 40 19.73 -20.50 -5.46
N TYR A 41 19.29 -19.55 -6.31
CA TYR A 41 17.90 -19.12 -6.34
C TYR A 41 16.92 -20.28 -6.61
N GLU A 42 17.24 -21.12 -7.60
CA GLU A 42 16.42 -22.29 -7.96
C GLU A 42 16.47 -23.38 -6.88
N GLU A 43 17.62 -23.56 -6.23
CA GLU A 43 17.82 -24.52 -5.13
C GLU A 43 16.96 -24.17 -3.92
N ASN A 44 16.77 -22.86 -3.67
CA ASN A 44 15.96 -22.35 -2.57
C ASN A 44 14.44 -22.40 -2.85
N ASN A 45 14.01 -22.81 -4.05
CA ASN A 45 12.60 -22.93 -4.48
C ASN A 45 11.75 -21.68 -4.11
N LEU A 46 12.35 -20.49 -4.24
CA LEU A 46 11.70 -19.23 -3.91
C LEU A 46 10.61 -18.94 -4.95
N GLN A 47 9.35 -19.22 -4.62
CA GLN A 47 8.18 -18.93 -5.48
C GLN A 47 7.77 -17.44 -5.46
N ILE A 48 8.74 -16.54 -5.32
CA ILE A 48 8.53 -15.11 -5.31
C ILE A 48 8.23 -14.65 -6.74
N LYS A 49 7.17 -13.85 -6.89
CA LYS A 49 6.75 -13.31 -8.17
C LYS A 49 6.75 -11.78 -8.09
N ILE A 50 7.84 -11.18 -8.54
CA ILE A 50 7.92 -9.74 -8.78
C ILE A 50 7.55 -9.50 -10.25
N ARG A 51 6.61 -8.58 -10.48
CA ARG A 51 6.03 -8.28 -11.78
C ARG A 51 5.80 -6.79 -11.91
N ASN A 52 5.69 -6.31 -13.15
CA ASN A 52 5.29 -4.94 -13.39
C ASN A 52 3.84 -4.76 -12.95
N ILE A 53 3.58 -3.71 -12.18
CA ILE A 53 2.23 -3.25 -11.82
C ILE A 53 1.92 -2.10 -12.78
N ASP A 54 0.76 -2.14 -13.43
CA ASP A 54 0.38 -1.03 -14.30
C ASP A 54 0.20 0.25 -13.47
N LYS A 55 0.36 1.39 -14.15
CA LYS A 55 0.35 2.70 -13.50
C LYS A 55 -0.92 2.99 -12.71
N VAL A 56 -2.08 2.51 -13.18
CA VAL A 56 -3.37 2.76 -12.52
C VAL A 56 -3.46 1.96 -11.23
N HIS A 57 -3.17 0.66 -11.27
CA HIS A 57 -3.15 -0.17 -10.06
C HIS A 57 -2.03 0.24 -9.10
N LEU A 58 -0.87 0.65 -9.58
CA LEU A 58 0.19 1.19 -8.73
C LEU A 58 -0.28 2.45 -8.01
N GLY A 59 -1.01 3.33 -8.71
CA GLY A 59 -1.66 4.51 -8.11
C GLY A 59 -2.66 4.13 -7.01
N PHE A 60 -3.50 3.12 -7.24
CA PHE A 60 -4.45 2.61 -6.24
C PHE A 60 -3.73 2.07 -5.00
N MET A 61 -2.64 1.32 -5.18
CA MET A 61 -1.83 0.81 -4.07
C MET A 61 -1.18 1.95 -3.26
N LYS A 62 -0.67 3.00 -3.94
CA LYS A 62 -0.15 4.22 -3.27
C LYS A 62 -1.22 4.88 -2.41
N THR A 63 -2.45 4.99 -2.92
CA THR A 63 -3.57 5.56 -2.17
C THR A 63 -3.93 4.72 -0.95
N LEU A 64 -4.01 3.38 -1.08
CA LEU A 64 -4.25 2.49 0.05
C LEU A 64 -3.14 2.60 1.10
N GLU A 65 -1.87 2.62 0.70
CA GLU A 65 -0.76 2.77 1.64
C GLU A 65 -0.88 4.06 2.44
N LYS A 66 -1.16 5.20 1.78
CA LYS A 66 -1.36 6.48 2.46
C LYS A 66 -2.51 6.43 3.47
N LEU A 67 -3.65 5.83 3.10
CA LEU A 67 -4.80 5.66 3.99
C LEU A 67 -4.42 4.84 5.23
N TYR A 68 -3.71 3.72 5.05
CA TYR A 68 -3.29 2.88 6.16
C TYR A 68 -2.21 3.53 7.04
N ILE A 69 -1.29 4.30 6.48
CA ILE A 69 -0.33 5.10 7.28
C ILE A 69 -1.07 6.06 8.22
N ASN A 70 -2.08 6.78 7.69
CA ASN A 70 -2.87 7.71 8.50
C ASN A 70 -3.72 6.97 9.55
N TYR A 71 -4.31 5.83 9.18
CA TYR A 71 -5.05 4.97 10.10
C TYR A 71 -4.17 4.47 11.25
N TYR A 72 -2.95 4.00 10.98
CA TYR A 72 -2.04 3.57 12.04
C TYR A 72 -1.56 4.74 12.91
N GLY A 73 -1.44 5.93 12.35
CA GLY A 73 -1.23 7.16 13.12
C GLY A 73 -2.38 7.43 14.11
N LEU A 74 -3.63 7.25 13.67
CA LEU A 74 -4.81 7.34 14.52
C LEU A 74 -4.85 6.24 15.59
N TYR A 75 -4.65 4.99 15.18
CA TYR A 75 -4.61 3.82 16.06
C TYR A 75 -3.60 3.99 17.18
N ASN A 76 -2.39 4.47 16.87
CA ASN A 76 -1.35 4.69 17.87
C ASN A 76 -1.74 5.76 18.90
N ILE A 77 -2.50 6.78 18.52
CA ILE A 77 -2.99 7.78 19.49
C ILE A 77 -4.01 7.17 20.45
N ILE A 78 -4.88 6.28 19.96
CA ILE A 78 -5.98 5.70 20.73
C ILE A 78 -5.46 4.59 21.65
N ILE A 79 -4.59 3.72 21.13
CA ILE A 79 -4.21 2.46 21.76
C ILE A 79 -2.83 2.53 22.43
N VAL A 80 -1.90 3.35 21.93
CA VAL A 80 -0.51 3.39 22.45
C VAL A 80 -0.33 4.63 23.36
N PRO A 81 -0.12 4.44 24.68
CA PRO A 81 -0.12 5.54 25.66
C PRO A 81 0.99 6.61 25.48
N SER A 82 2.04 6.31 24.71
CA SER A 82 3.33 7.01 24.80
C SER A 82 3.78 7.75 23.54
N ILE A 83 3.01 7.75 22.44
CA ILE A 83 3.42 8.40 21.19
C ILE A 83 2.34 9.37 20.69
N LYS A 84 2.47 10.65 21.04
CA LYS A 84 1.57 11.71 20.57
C LYS A 84 2.32 12.78 19.79
N ASN A 85 2.64 12.48 18.53
CA ASN A 85 3.19 13.49 17.61
C ASN A 85 2.11 14.43 17.05
N LYS A 86 0.83 14.01 17.02
CA LYS A 86 -0.32 14.79 16.55
C LYS A 86 -1.59 14.40 17.31
N THR A 87 -2.71 15.08 17.06
CA THR A 87 -3.98 14.87 17.78
C THR A 87 -4.92 13.89 17.07
N TYR A 88 -5.90 13.37 17.80
CA TYR A 88 -7.01 12.58 17.23
C TYR A 88 -7.73 13.35 16.12
N ALA A 89 -8.07 14.62 16.38
CA ALA A 89 -8.76 15.48 15.41
C ALA A 89 -7.95 15.64 14.11
N TYR A 90 -6.62 15.71 14.20
CA TYR A 90 -5.75 15.78 13.03
C TYR A 90 -5.85 14.50 12.18
N TYR A 91 -5.67 13.32 12.78
CA TYR A 91 -5.64 12.08 12.01
C TYR A 91 -7.01 11.65 11.52
N SER A 92 -8.08 11.87 12.30
CA SER A 92 -9.46 11.59 11.89
C SER A 92 -9.84 12.43 10.65
N GLN A 93 -9.53 13.73 10.66
CA GLN A 93 -9.78 14.59 9.50
C GLN A 93 -9.01 14.12 8.27
N ILE A 94 -7.72 13.80 8.40
CA ILE A 94 -6.93 13.33 7.25
C ILE A 94 -7.40 11.97 6.73
N CYS A 95 -7.77 11.03 7.60
CA CYS A 95 -8.34 9.76 7.16
C CYS A 95 -9.63 9.98 6.37
N HIS A 96 -10.52 10.86 6.86
CA HIS A 96 -11.75 11.23 6.17
C HIS A 96 -11.47 11.86 4.80
N ASP A 97 -10.64 12.91 4.74
CA ASP A 97 -10.36 13.64 3.51
C ASP A 97 -9.71 12.77 2.43
N GLU A 98 -8.81 11.87 2.82
CA GLU A 98 -8.16 10.95 1.89
C GLU A 98 -9.11 9.86 1.41
N TYR A 99 -10.00 9.36 2.28
CA TYR A 99 -11.01 8.38 1.90
C TYR A 99 -12.02 8.96 0.90
N GLU A 100 -12.52 10.17 1.17
CA GLU A 100 -13.46 10.88 0.30
C GLU A 100 -12.86 11.16 -1.09
N LYS A 101 -11.55 11.39 -1.18
CA LYS A 101 -10.85 11.49 -2.47
C LYS A 101 -10.75 10.13 -3.16
N ALA A 102 -10.40 9.08 -2.41
CA ALA A 102 -10.18 7.75 -2.94
C ALA A 102 -11.47 7.10 -3.48
N VAL A 103 -12.58 7.23 -2.75
CA VAL A 103 -13.85 6.58 -3.09
C VAL A 103 -14.48 7.10 -4.39
N LYS A 104 -14.16 8.34 -4.80
CA LYS A 104 -14.62 8.91 -6.09
C LYS A 104 -14.17 8.09 -7.29
N VAL A 105 -13.06 7.35 -7.15
CA VAL A 105 -12.51 6.49 -8.20
C VAL A 105 -13.32 5.20 -8.39
N CYS A 106 -14.20 4.85 -7.44
CA CYS A 106 -15.00 3.63 -7.46
C CYS A 106 -16.09 3.56 -8.54
N THR A 107 -16.22 4.63 -9.32
CA THR A 107 -17.00 4.66 -10.56
C THR A 107 -16.26 4.03 -11.75
N ASN A 108 -14.95 3.79 -11.64
CA ASN A 108 -14.12 3.21 -12.70
C ASN A 108 -14.20 1.66 -12.70
N PRO A 109 -14.48 0.99 -13.83
CA PRO A 109 -14.51 -0.48 -13.89
C PRO A 109 -13.24 -1.19 -13.38
N ASN A 110 -12.06 -0.59 -13.62
CA ASN A 110 -10.77 -1.13 -13.18
C ASN A 110 -10.53 -0.98 -11.67
N SER A 111 -11.39 -0.27 -10.94
CA SER A 111 -11.23 -0.01 -9.51
C SER A 111 -11.88 -1.07 -8.61
N THR A 112 -12.56 -2.08 -9.17
CA THR A 112 -13.37 -3.05 -8.39
C THR A 112 -12.64 -3.62 -7.17
N ASN A 113 -11.40 -4.08 -7.32
CA ASN A 113 -10.62 -4.61 -6.18
C ASN A 113 -10.18 -3.51 -5.22
N PHE A 114 -9.74 -2.36 -5.74
CA PHE A 114 -9.39 -1.21 -4.92
C PHE A 114 -10.57 -0.73 -4.06
N CYS A 115 -11.78 -0.73 -4.60
CA CYS A 115 -12.98 -0.32 -3.88
C CYS A 115 -13.39 -1.29 -2.79
N LYS A 116 -13.20 -2.60 -3.00
CA LYS A 116 -13.37 -3.58 -1.92
C LYS A 116 -12.39 -3.31 -0.76
N GLU A 117 -11.13 -3.02 -1.08
CA GLU A 117 -10.14 -2.66 -0.06
C GLU A 117 -10.46 -1.33 0.66
N LEU A 118 -11.08 -0.37 -0.04
CA LEU A 118 -11.57 0.86 0.57
C LEU A 118 -12.76 0.61 1.51
N GLU A 119 -13.68 -0.28 1.15
CA GLU A 119 -14.77 -0.69 2.05
C GLU A 119 -14.22 -1.38 3.31
N ASP A 120 -13.27 -2.30 3.15
CA ASP A 120 -12.60 -2.95 4.28
C ASP A 120 -11.86 -1.93 5.17
N TYR A 121 -11.21 -0.93 4.57
CA TYR A 121 -10.61 0.18 5.29
C TYR A 121 -11.66 0.98 6.07
N ARG A 122 -12.81 1.29 5.47
CA ARG A 122 -13.89 2.05 6.11
C ARG A 122 -14.43 1.32 7.34
N GLU A 123 -14.67 0.02 7.23
CA GLU A 123 -15.17 -0.77 8.37
C GLU A 123 -14.15 -0.80 9.52
N LYS A 124 -12.85 -1.03 9.22
CA LYS A 124 -11.79 -0.94 10.25
C LYS A 124 -11.72 0.44 10.92
N TYR A 125 -11.87 1.51 10.13
CA TYR A 125 -11.88 2.88 10.66
C TYR A 125 -13.08 3.12 11.58
N LYS A 126 -14.29 2.63 11.22
CA LYS A 126 -15.48 2.72 12.07
C LYS A 126 -15.26 1.98 13.39
N ASP A 127 -14.76 0.74 13.33
CA ASP A 127 -14.48 -0.07 14.53
C ASP A 127 -13.52 0.66 15.47
N LEU A 128 -12.45 1.25 14.93
CA LEU A 128 -11.49 2.04 15.70
C LEU A 128 -12.14 3.27 16.36
N CYS A 129 -13.08 3.93 15.70
CA CYS A 129 -13.78 5.09 16.28
C CYS A 129 -14.74 4.71 17.41
N ILE A 130 -15.34 3.51 17.37
CA ILE A 130 -16.24 3.03 18.42
C ILE A 130 -15.46 2.79 19.73
N MET A 131 -14.18 2.41 19.67
CA MET A 131 -13.35 2.20 20.86
C MET A 131 -13.07 3.47 21.69
N ILE A 132 -13.53 4.64 21.23
CA ILE A 132 -13.32 5.95 21.87
C ILE A 132 -14.58 6.44 22.61
N GLN A 133 -15.75 5.83 22.34
CA GLN A 133 -17.03 6.15 22.98
C GLN A 133 -17.23 5.36 24.27
#